data_AF-A0A7S1AR75-F1
#
_entry.id   AF-A0A7S1AR75-F1
#
_cell.length_a   1.000
_cell.length_b   1.000
_cell.length_c   1.000
_cell.angle_alpha   90.00
_cell.angle_beta   90.00
_cell.angle_gamma   90.00
#
_symmetry.space_group_name_H-M   'P 1'
#
loop_
_entity.id
_entity.type
_entity.pdbx_description
1 polymer ?
#
loop_
_entity_poly.entity_id
_entity_poly.type
_entity_poly.pdbx_seq_one_letter_code
_entity_poly.pdbx_strand_id
1 'polypeptide(L)'
;IKLNNANKLIDGLGGEKDRWAQTVIDLTSQYDILPGDSLVAAGMVGYAGPFVGEFRMSFESLWRETEDAQGLRHTEGCNLVNVLGQPVQIQQWSVYGLPNDNLSVENGIIIAVARRWPLMIDPQRQANKFIKTFGKATSEGGLNTCKLSDPNLLQTVELGISFGKWILLENIGEVLDPALEPVLQQQKIRDGTSFVIKLGDKSVAYDDKFRFLITTTLSNPHYSPEVSVKVTLLNFAITPEGLQDQMLGIVVQKEQPEMEDKKQELVKNNAAMNKQLKDIEDDILRLLSADGDILESK
;
A
#
# COMPACT_ATOMS: atom_id res chain seq x y z
N ILE A 1 35.28 10.72 37.28
CA ILE A 1 33.97 10.12 36.91
C ILE A 1 33.19 11.07 36.00
N LYS A 2 32.83 12.29 36.41
CA LYS A 2 32.14 13.27 35.55
C LYS A 2 32.84 13.58 34.21
N LEU A 3 34.16 13.84 34.20
CA LEU A 3 34.95 14.08 32.98
C LEU A 3 34.99 12.88 32.01
N ASN A 4 35.02 11.65 32.54
CA ASN A 4 35.05 10.44 31.72
C ASN A 4 33.68 10.16 31.07
N ASN A 5 32.60 10.49 31.78
CA ASN A 5 31.24 10.42 31.24
C ASN A 5 30.99 11.52 30.20
N ALA A 6 31.49 12.73 30.41
CA ALA A 6 31.40 13.83 29.46
C ALA A 6 32.16 13.55 28.15
N ASN A 7 33.37 12.99 28.21
CA ASN A 7 34.10 12.60 27.00
C ASN A 7 33.37 11.50 26.20
N LYS A 8 32.80 10.50 26.88
CA LYS A 8 32.00 9.46 26.21
C LYS A 8 30.72 10.01 25.57
N LEU A 9 30.08 10.98 26.22
CA LEU A 9 28.91 11.69 25.67
C LEU A 9 29.31 12.52 24.44
N ILE A 10 30.41 13.26 24.50
CA ILE A 10 30.92 14.07 23.39
C ILE A 10 31.35 13.20 22.21
N ASP A 11 32.03 12.08 22.46
CA ASP A 11 32.45 11.14 21.40
C ASP A 11 31.24 10.43 20.76
N GLY A 12 30.25 10.03 21.57
CA GLY A 12 29.00 9.41 21.09
C GLY A 12 28.12 10.39 20.30
N LEU A 13 27.98 11.61 20.79
CA LEU A 13 27.27 12.70 20.09
C LEU A 13 28.02 13.18 18.85
N GLY A 14 29.35 13.08 18.82
CA GLY A 14 30.18 13.39 17.66
C GLY A 14 29.92 12.43 16.50
N GLY A 15 29.95 11.12 16.77
CA GLY A 15 29.59 10.12 15.76
C GLY A 15 28.13 10.25 15.29
N GLU A 16 27.22 10.60 16.20
CA GLU A 16 25.81 10.83 15.87
C GLU A 16 25.62 12.10 15.02
N LYS A 17 26.37 13.17 15.32
CA LYS A 17 26.39 14.39 14.51
C LYS A 17 26.89 14.12 13.09
N ASP A 18 27.95 13.33 12.92
CA ASP A 18 28.47 12.98 11.59
C ASP A 18 27.47 12.13 10.81
N ARG A 19 26.81 11.18 11.50
CA ARG A 19 25.72 10.38 10.93
C ARG A 19 24.55 11.26 10.48
N TRP A 20 24.07 12.17 11.32
CA TRP A 20 23.00 13.11 10.96
C TRP A 20 23.42 14.06 9.84
N ALA A 21 24.68 14.52 9.83
CA ALA A 21 25.18 15.33 8.73
C ALA A 21 25.14 14.58 7.40
N GLN A 22 25.53 13.30 7.40
CA GLN A 22 25.38 12.44 6.22
C GLN A 22 23.91 12.22 5.87
N THR A 23 23.04 11.93 6.84
CA THR A 23 21.60 11.79 6.61
C THR A 23 20.99 13.06 6.01
N VAL A 24 21.43 14.25 6.43
CA VAL A 24 20.97 15.52 5.86
C VAL A 24 21.40 15.66 4.40
N ILE A 25 22.64 15.26 4.06
CA ILE A 25 23.12 15.26 2.68
C ILE A 25 22.29 14.28 1.83
N ASP A 26 22.07 13.07 2.33
CA ASP A 26 21.31 12.03 1.64
C ASP A 26 19.85 12.45 1.43
N LEU A 27 19.20 13.01 2.46
CA LEU A 27 17.84 13.54 2.38
C LEU A 27 17.74 14.73 1.43
N THR A 28 18.76 15.59 1.37
CA THR A 28 18.80 16.72 0.42
C THR A 28 18.89 16.19 -1.02
N SER A 29 19.71 15.16 -1.26
CA SER A 29 19.77 14.51 -2.57
C SER A 29 18.46 13.82 -2.93
N GLN A 30 17.81 13.16 -1.96
CA GLN A 30 16.50 12.53 -2.17
C GLN A 30 15.40 13.55 -2.45
N TYR A 31 15.47 14.74 -1.85
CA TYR A 31 14.51 15.82 -2.07
C TYR A 31 14.47 16.27 -3.55
N ASP A 32 15.63 16.35 -4.20
CA ASP A 32 15.74 16.72 -5.62
C ASP A 32 15.16 15.64 -6.56
N ILE A 33 15.17 14.38 -6.12
CA ILE A 33 14.76 13.19 -6.89
C ILE A 33 13.28 12.86 -6.67
N LEU A 34 12.75 13.19 -5.50
CA LEU A 34 11.39 12.88 -5.06
C LEU A 34 10.30 13.25 -6.08
N PRO A 35 10.35 14.40 -6.79
CA PRO A 35 9.33 14.73 -7.78
C PRO A 35 9.26 13.72 -8.94
N GLY A 36 10.39 13.24 -9.45
CA GLY A 36 10.43 12.24 -10.52
C GLY A 36 9.92 10.89 -10.03
N ASP A 37 10.43 10.41 -8.89
CA ASP A 37 9.98 9.14 -8.29
C ASP A 37 8.47 9.15 -7.98
N SER A 38 7.96 10.28 -7.50
CA SER A 38 6.52 10.46 -7.24
C SER A 38 5.70 10.44 -8.52
N LEU A 39 6.22 10.94 -9.64
CA LEU A 39 5.50 10.98 -10.92
C LEU A 39 5.38 9.58 -11.52
N VAL A 40 6.47 8.80 -11.54
CA VAL A 40 6.43 7.38 -11.94
C VAL A 40 5.45 6.59 -11.07
N ALA A 41 5.54 6.72 -9.74
CA ALA A 41 4.65 6.01 -8.82
C ALA A 41 3.17 6.42 -8.98
N ALA A 42 2.90 7.72 -9.11
CA ALA A 42 1.54 8.22 -9.34
C ALA A 42 0.97 7.76 -10.69
N GLY A 43 1.79 7.74 -11.74
CA GLY A 43 1.44 7.18 -13.04
C GLY A 43 1.06 5.71 -12.93
N MET A 44 1.86 4.92 -12.21
CA MET A 44 1.63 3.49 -11.99
C MET A 44 0.32 3.25 -11.23
N VAL A 45 0.10 3.94 -10.11
CA VAL A 45 -1.14 3.83 -9.31
C VAL A 45 -2.37 4.32 -10.09
N GLY A 46 -2.21 5.34 -10.92
CA GLY A 46 -3.31 5.96 -11.67
C GLY A 46 -3.75 5.17 -12.89
N TYR A 47 -2.81 4.61 -13.65
CA TYR A 47 -3.04 4.12 -15.02
C TYR A 47 -2.60 2.68 -15.28
N ALA A 48 -1.64 2.14 -14.53
CA ALA A 48 -1.02 0.86 -14.87
C ALA A 48 -1.84 -0.36 -14.38
N GLY A 49 -2.76 -0.16 -13.43
CA GLY A 49 -3.58 -1.22 -12.82
C GLY A 49 -4.23 -2.23 -13.78
N PRO A 50 -4.90 -1.81 -14.88
CA PRO A 50 -5.54 -2.73 -15.84
C PRO A 50 -4.56 -3.59 -16.65
N PHE A 51 -3.28 -3.20 -16.71
CA PHE A 51 -2.31 -3.79 -17.62
C PHE A 51 -1.47 -4.87 -16.95
N VAL A 52 -0.95 -5.79 -17.76
CA VAL A 52 -0.01 -6.84 -17.35
C VAL A 52 1.43 -6.31 -17.29
N GLY A 53 2.33 -7.06 -16.64
CA GLY A 53 3.69 -6.63 -16.31
C GLY A 53 4.49 -6.02 -17.46
N GLU A 54 4.42 -6.59 -18.67
CA GLU A 54 5.15 -6.07 -19.84
C GLU A 54 4.79 -4.61 -20.19
N PHE A 55 3.50 -4.28 -20.19
CA PHE A 55 3.03 -2.93 -20.44
C PHE A 55 3.38 -1.99 -19.29
N ARG A 56 3.35 -2.48 -18.04
CA ARG A 56 3.74 -1.71 -16.86
C ARG A 56 5.21 -1.30 -16.94
N MET A 57 6.10 -2.24 -17.23
CA MET A 57 7.52 -1.95 -17.46
C MET A 57 7.74 -0.96 -18.62
N SER A 58 6.93 -1.08 -19.68
CA SER A 58 6.96 -0.14 -20.80
C SER A 58 6.55 1.28 -20.39
N PHE A 59 5.51 1.42 -19.55
CA PHE A 59 5.10 2.71 -19.01
C PHE A 59 6.16 3.33 -18.11
N GLU A 60 6.74 2.56 -17.20
CA GLU A 60 7.79 3.07 -16.32
C GLU A 60 9.01 3.54 -17.14
N SER A 61 9.43 2.79 -18.16
CA SER A 61 10.51 3.21 -19.06
C SER A 61 10.17 4.49 -19.81
N LEU A 62 8.97 4.58 -20.39
CA LEU A 62 8.52 5.77 -21.10
C LEU A 62 8.46 7.00 -20.20
N TRP A 63 7.98 6.86 -18.96
CA TRP A 63 7.91 7.96 -18.01
C TRP A 63 9.30 8.42 -17.57
N ARG A 64 10.23 7.49 -17.27
CA ARG A 64 11.63 7.82 -16.97
C ARG A 64 12.33 8.54 -18.13
N GLU A 65 12.16 8.06 -19.36
CA GLU A 65 12.71 8.73 -20.56
C GLU A 65 12.13 10.14 -20.74
N THR A 66 10.85 10.32 -20.43
CA THR A 66 10.19 11.63 -20.51
C THR A 66 10.71 12.57 -19.41
N GLU A 67 10.90 12.07 -18.19
CA GLU A 67 11.49 12.82 -17.08
C GLU A 67 12.92 13.29 -17.40
N ASP A 68 13.74 12.39 -17.96
CA ASP A 68 15.10 12.73 -18.43
C ASP A 68 15.07 13.85 -19.48
N ALA A 69 14.17 13.75 -20.45
CA ALA A 69 14.02 14.76 -21.50
C ALA A 69 13.56 16.13 -20.96
N GLN A 70 12.84 16.15 -19.84
CA GLN A 70 12.40 17.38 -19.15
C GLN A 70 13.40 17.86 -18.09
N GLY A 71 14.51 17.14 -17.87
CA GLY A 71 15.51 17.47 -16.86
C GLY A 71 15.06 17.21 -15.42
N LEU A 72 14.05 16.35 -15.22
CA LEU A 72 13.62 15.89 -13.91
C LEU A 72 14.51 14.74 -13.44
N ARG A 73 15.11 14.89 -12.26
CA ARG A 73 15.90 13.83 -11.64
C ARG A 73 14.97 12.78 -11.04
N HIS A 74 15.32 11.52 -11.24
CA HIS A 74 14.65 10.36 -10.67
C HIS A 74 15.68 9.29 -10.29
N THR A 75 15.29 8.34 -9.46
CA THR A 75 16.16 7.23 -9.04
C THR A 75 16.43 6.29 -10.22
N GLU A 76 17.67 5.87 -10.42
CA GLU A 76 18.00 4.90 -11.49
C GLU A 76 17.19 3.60 -11.28
N GLY A 77 16.43 3.18 -12.29
CA GLY A 77 15.54 2.03 -12.18
C GLY A 77 14.33 2.25 -11.26
N CYS A 78 13.89 3.50 -11.08
CA CYS A 78 12.70 3.86 -10.29
C CYS A 78 11.47 3.07 -10.75
N ASN A 79 10.80 2.38 -9.83
CA ASN A 79 9.60 1.60 -10.09
C ASN A 79 8.61 1.75 -8.91
N LEU A 80 7.37 1.27 -9.11
CA LEU A 80 6.33 1.39 -8.09
C LEU A 80 6.74 0.78 -6.73
N VAL A 81 7.42 -0.36 -6.75
CA VAL A 81 7.81 -1.12 -5.54
C VAL A 81 8.89 -0.40 -4.75
N ASN A 82 9.86 0.22 -5.42
CA ASN A 82 10.95 0.96 -4.79
C ASN A 82 10.45 2.25 -4.13
N VAL A 83 9.47 2.92 -4.74
CA VAL A 83 8.95 4.20 -4.25
C VAL A 83 7.90 4.04 -3.15
N LEU A 84 6.94 3.12 -3.33
CA LEU A 84 5.79 2.97 -2.43
C LEU A 84 5.76 1.63 -1.68
N GLY A 85 6.61 0.67 -2.04
CA GLY A 85 6.64 -0.65 -1.42
C GLY A 85 7.29 -0.60 -0.04
N GLN A 86 6.57 -1.12 0.96
CA GLN A 86 7.10 -1.33 2.29
C GLN A 86 7.42 -2.82 2.49
N PRO A 87 8.69 -3.21 2.68
CA PRO A 87 9.07 -4.62 2.77
C PRO A 87 8.27 -5.42 3.81
N VAL A 88 8.02 -4.83 4.98
CA VAL A 88 7.23 -5.47 6.05
C VAL A 88 5.78 -5.71 5.61
N GLN A 89 5.18 -4.74 4.93
CA GLN A 89 3.80 -4.83 4.47
C GLN A 89 3.68 -5.86 3.33
N ILE A 90 4.64 -5.88 2.40
CA ILE A 90 4.71 -6.86 1.31
C ILE A 90 4.82 -8.29 1.88
N GLN A 91 5.66 -8.49 2.89
CA GLN A 91 5.77 -9.78 3.58
C GLN A 91 4.47 -10.16 4.28
N GLN A 92 3.80 -9.21 4.96
CA GLN A 92 2.48 -9.47 5.55
C GLN A 92 1.47 -9.90 4.49
N TRP A 93 1.44 -9.26 3.33
CA TRP A 93 0.55 -9.68 2.24
C TRP A 93 0.84 -11.10 1.77
N SER A 94 2.11 -11.48 1.68
CA SER A 94 2.53 -12.85 1.36
C SER A 94 1.94 -13.87 2.34
N VAL A 95 2.04 -13.58 3.64
CA VAL A 95 1.46 -14.41 4.71
C VAL A 95 -0.06 -14.54 4.57
N TYR A 96 -0.73 -13.49 4.11
CA TYR A 96 -2.17 -13.49 3.85
C TYR A 96 -2.58 -14.04 2.47
N GLY A 97 -1.63 -14.61 1.72
CA GLY A 97 -1.88 -15.34 0.48
C GLY A 97 -1.81 -14.49 -0.79
N LEU A 98 -1.23 -13.30 -0.74
CA LEU A 98 -0.82 -12.58 -1.95
C LEU A 98 0.43 -13.26 -2.53
N PRO A 99 0.46 -13.61 -3.81
CA PRO A 99 1.67 -14.12 -4.44
C PRO A 99 2.84 -13.11 -4.39
N ASN A 100 4.07 -13.63 -4.38
CA ASN A 100 5.30 -12.83 -4.33
C ASN A 100 5.85 -12.45 -5.71
N ASP A 101 5.08 -12.65 -6.78
CA ASP A 101 5.47 -12.17 -8.11
C ASP A 101 5.33 -10.64 -8.21
N ASN A 102 6.11 -10.03 -9.12
CA ASN A 102 6.19 -8.57 -9.21
C ASN A 102 4.81 -7.92 -9.48
N LEU A 103 3.99 -8.51 -10.35
CA LEU A 103 2.65 -8.00 -10.68
C LEU A 103 1.71 -8.02 -9.46
N SER A 104 1.73 -9.11 -8.69
CA SER A 104 0.94 -9.25 -7.47
C SER A 104 1.36 -8.24 -6.39
N VAL A 105 2.67 -8.02 -6.21
CA VAL A 105 3.18 -7.03 -5.27
C VAL A 105 2.77 -5.61 -5.67
N GLU A 106 2.93 -5.25 -6.95
CA GLU A 106 2.46 -3.96 -7.48
C GLU A 106 0.96 -3.78 -7.26
N ASN A 107 0.15 -4.80 -7.56
CA ASN A 107 -1.29 -4.75 -7.31
C ASN A 107 -1.60 -4.56 -5.81
N GLY A 108 -0.86 -5.21 -4.91
CA GLY A 108 -0.97 -5.01 -3.47
C GLY A 108 -0.70 -3.56 -3.05
N ILE A 109 0.33 -2.94 -3.61
CA ILE A 109 0.66 -1.53 -3.39
C ILE A 109 -0.48 -0.63 -3.89
N ILE A 110 -0.99 -0.87 -5.10
CA ILE A 110 -2.10 -0.08 -5.65
C ILE A 110 -3.35 -0.23 -4.77
N ILE A 111 -3.68 -1.43 -4.27
CA ILE A 111 -4.81 -1.63 -3.35
C ILE A 111 -4.64 -0.83 -2.06
N ALA A 112 -3.42 -0.76 -1.53
CA ALA A 112 -3.14 -0.06 -0.27
C ALA A 112 -3.15 1.46 -0.40
N VAL A 113 -2.71 2.00 -1.54
CA VAL A 113 -2.46 3.45 -1.72
C VAL A 113 -3.54 4.13 -2.58
N ALA A 114 -4.23 3.40 -3.46
CA ALA A 114 -5.19 4.00 -4.38
C ALA A 114 -6.34 4.70 -3.65
N ARG A 115 -6.65 5.93 -4.10
CA ARG A 115 -7.77 6.72 -3.57
C ARG A 115 -9.14 6.16 -3.96
N ARG A 116 -9.28 5.75 -5.23
CA ARG A 116 -10.50 5.15 -5.77
C ARG A 116 -10.54 3.68 -5.41
N TRP A 117 -11.73 3.17 -5.16
CA TRP A 117 -11.94 1.77 -4.77
C TRP A 117 -11.41 0.80 -5.84
N PRO A 118 -10.63 -0.23 -5.44
CA PRO A 118 -10.08 -1.18 -6.39
C PRO A 118 -11.14 -2.15 -6.88
N LEU A 119 -11.19 -2.34 -8.20
CA LEU A 119 -11.94 -3.36 -8.90
C LEU A 119 -10.94 -4.35 -9.50
N MET A 120 -10.89 -5.54 -8.91
CA MET A 120 -9.93 -6.58 -9.23
C MET A 120 -10.54 -7.58 -10.21
N ILE A 121 -9.92 -7.68 -11.39
CA ILE A 121 -10.21 -8.67 -12.42
C ILE A 121 -9.45 -9.95 -12.05
N ASP A 122 -10.15 -10.88 -11.42
CA ASP A 122 -9.56 -12.03 -10.72
C ASP A 122 -10.28 -13.34 -11.13
N PRO A 123 -10.00 -13.87 -12.34
CA PRO A 123 -10.63 -15.10 -12.82
C PRO A 123 -10.27 -16.32 -11.95
N GLN A 124 -9.11 -16.32 -11.29
CA GLN A 124 -8.64 -17.43 -10.44
C GLN A 124 -8.98 -17.28 -8.95
N ARG A 125 -9.64 -16.19 -8.55
CA ARG A 125 -10.01 -15.89 -7.16
C ARG A 125 -8.82 -15.78 -6.20
N GLN A 126 -7.64 -15.40 -6.69
CA GLN A 126 -6.44 -15.19 -5.86
C GLN A 126 -6.60 -13.91 -5.02
N ALA A 127 -6.90 -12.79 -5.66
CA ALA A 127 -7.15 -11.51 -4.99
C ALA A 127 -8.30 -11.62 -3.99
N ASN A 128 -9.38 -12.33 -4.36
CA ASN A 128 -10.52 -12.57 -3.48
C ASN A 128 -10.12 -13.26 -2.16
N LYS A 129 -9.30 -14.33 -2.23
CA LYS A 129 -8.81 -15.05 -1.05
C LYS A 129 -7.87 -14.18 -0.22
N PHE A 130 -6.97 -13.46 -0.88
CA PHE A 130 -6.05 -12.53 -0.22
C PHE A 130 -6.82 -11.46 0.58
N ILE A 131 -7.74 -10.75 -0.06
CA ILE A 131 -8.53 -9.69 0.58
C ILE A 131 -9.39 -10.23 1.73
N LYS A 132 -9.95 -11.44 1.60
CA LYS A 132 -10.68 -12.08 2.69
C LYS A 132 -9.82 -12.34 3.92
N THR A 133 -8.60 -12.81 3.70
CA THR A 133 -7.69 -13.17 4.80
C THR A 133 -7.10 -11.92 5.42
N PHE A 134 -6.61 -11.00 4.60
CA PHE A 134 -6.06 -9.72 5.02
C PHE A 134 -7.11 -8.86 5.73
N GLY A 135 -8.29 -8.67 5.12
CA GLY A 135 -9.36 -7.87 5.70
C GLY A 135 -9.87 -8.40 7.03
N LYS A 136 -9.92 -9.72 7.24
CA LYS A 136 -10.30 -10.31 8.54
C LYS A 136 -9.25 -10.09 9.63
N ALA A 137 -7.97 -10.07 9.27
CA ALA A 137 -6.88 -9.90 10.22
C ALA A 137 -6.63 -8.43 10.57
N THR A 138 -6.83 -7.52 9.62
CA THR A 138 -6.46 -6.10 9.76
C THR A 138 -7.65 -5.20 10.10
N SER A 139 -8.87 -5.53 9.66
CA SER A 139 -10.04 -4.70 9.94
C SER A 139 -10.52 -4.90 11.38
N GLU A 140 -10.42 -3.86 12.21
CA GLU A 140 -11.01 -3.84 13.57
C GLU A 140 -12.53 -4.09 13.55
N GLY A 141 -13.22 -3.61 12.50
CA GLY A 141 -14.67 -3.80 12.31
C GLY A 141 -15.03 -5.12 11.60
N GLY A 142 -14.03 -5.89 11.15
CA GLY A 142 -14.20 -7.08 10.33
C GLY A 142 -14.46 -6.79 8.85
N LEU A 143 -14.71 -7.86 8.09
CA LEU A 143 -14.97 -7.85 6.65
C LEU A 143 -16.29 -8.56 6.35
N ASN A 144 -17.16 -7.89 5.59
CA ASN A 144 -18.39 -8.49 5.05
C ASN A 144 -18.25 -8.74 3.55
N THR A 145 -18.73 -9.90 3.11
CA THR A 145 -18.79 -10.27 1.67
C THR A 145 -20.22 -10.20 1.19
N CYS A 146 -20.45 -9.63 0.02
CA CYS A 146 -21.78 -9.53 -0.60
C CYS A 146 -21.70 -9.66 -2.11
N LYS A 147 -22.83 -10.01 -2.74
CA LYS A 147 -22.99 -10.14 -4.19
C LYS A 147 -24.04 -9.16 -4.70
N LEU A 148 -23.98 -8.85 -5.99
CA LEU A 148 -24.96 -7.98 -6.64
C LEU A 148 -26.40 -8.56 -6.59
N SER A 149 -26.53 -9.89 -6.52
CA SER A 149 -27.81 -10.58 -6.41
C SER A 149 -28.46 -10.50 -5.03
N ASP A 150 -27.75 -10.02 -4.02
CA ASP A 150 -28.22 -10.07 -2.65
C ASP A 150 -29.24 -8.96 -2.39
N PRO A 151 -30.48 -9.28 -1.95
CA PRO A 151 -31.52 -8.26 -1.73
C PRO A 151 -31.15 -7.28 -0.61
N ASN A 152 -30.25 -7.68 0.31
CA ASN A 152 -29.79 -6.88 1.43
C ASN A 152 -28.44 -6.17 1.16
N LEU A 153 -28.01 -6.07 -0.11
CA LEU A 153 -26.76 -5.44 -0.48
C LEU A 153 -26.66 -4.00 0.06
N LEU A 154 -27.65 -3.16 -0.23
CA LEU A 154 -27.66 -1.75 0.20
C LEU A 154 -27.64 -1.61 1.72
N GLN A 155 -28.36 -2.47 2.45
CA GLN A 155 -28.35 -2.47 3.90
C GLN A 155 -26.98 -2.88 4.46
N THR A 156 -26.32 -3.87 3.84
CA THR A 156 -24.97 -4.31 4.23
C THR A 156 -23.96 -3.19 4.01
N VAL A 157 -24.09 -2.45 2.90
CA VAL A 157 -23.26 -1.28 2.58
C VAL A 157 -23.51 -0.12 3.56
N GLU A 158 -24.77 0.19 3.86
CA GLU A 158 -25.17 1.19 4.87
C GLU A 158 -24.54 0.90 6.24
N LEU A 159 -24.62 -0.35 6.71
CA LEU A 159 -24.02 -0.77 7.97
C LEU A 159 -22.49 -0.72 7.91
N GLY A 160 -21.88 -1.13 6.79
CA GLY A 160 -20.42 -1.06 6.66
C GLY A 160 -19.90 0.37 6.71
N ILE A 161 -20.57 1.31 6.03
CA ILE A 161 -20.21 2.73 6.04
C ILE A 161 -20.35 3.32 7.44
N SER A 162 -21.44 3.00 8.15
CA SER A 162 -21.71 3.52 9.50
C SER A 162 -20.74 3.00 10.56
N PHE A 163 -20.28 1.75 10.42
CA PHE A 163 -19.43 1.08 11.41
C PHE A 163 -17.97 0.94 10.96
N GLY A 164 -17.58 1.56 9.85
CA GLY A 164 -16.21 1.49 9.32
C GLY A 164 -15.75 0.08 8.92
N LYS A 165 -16.68 -0.82 8.57
CA LYS A 165 -16.34 -2.20 8.19
C LYS A 165 -15.87 -2.28 6.75
N TRP A 166 -15.01 -3.24 6.46
CA TRP A 166 -14.62 -3.49 5.08
C TRP A 166 -15.70 -4.27 4.38
N ILE A 167 -15.95 -3.95 3.11
CA ILE A 167 -16.91 -4.66 2.27
C ILE A 167 -16.23 -5.15 1.01
N LEU A 168 -16.38 -6.45 0.75
CA LEU A 168 -15.97 -7.10 -0.49
C LEU A 168 -17.21 -7.43 -1.33
N LEU A 169 -17.39 -6.74 -2.44
CA LEU A 169 -18.40 -7.03 -3.45
C LEU A 169 -17.85 -8.05 -4.45
N GLU A 170 -18.51 -9.20 -4.56
CA GLU A 170 -18.02 -10.34 -5.32
C GLU A 170 -18.78 -10.57 -6.63
N ASN A 171 -18.04 -11.06 -7.63
CA ASN A 171 -18.55 -11.52 -8.93
C ASN A 171 -19.40 -10.46 -9.63
N ILE A 172 -18.93 -9.22 -9.68
CA ILE A 172 -19.61 -8.19 -10.46
C ILE A 172 -19.53 -8.51 -11.96
N GLY A 173 -20.58 -8.14 -12.69
CA GLY A 173 -20.56 -8.13 -14.14
C GLY A 173 -19.88 -6.87 -14.69
N GLU A 174 -20.22 -6.51 -15.92
CA GLU A 174 -19.80 -5.26 -16.56
C GLU A 174 -20.62 -4.05 -16.11
N VAL A 175 -21.83 -4.30 -15.62
CA VAL A 175 -22.75 -3.27 -15.12
C VAL A 175 -22.68 -3.21 -13.59
N LEU A 176 -22.41 -2.02 -13.07
CA LEU A 176 -22.48 -1.72 -11.65
C LEU A 176 -23.88 -1.15 -11.33
N ASP A 177 -24.39 -1.48 -10.14
CA ASP A 177 -25.67 -0.92 -9.67
C ASP A 177 -25.53 0.59 -9.44
N PRO A 178 -26.34 1.44 -10.10
CA PRO A 178 -26.33 2.90 -9.90
C PRO A 178 -26.54 3.32 -8.45
N ALA A 179 -27.22 2.50 -7.62
CA ALA A 179 -27.42 2.78 -6.21
C ALA A 179 -26.10 2.84 -5.41
N LEU A 180 -25.03 2.21 -5.91
CA LEU A 180 -23.69 2.24 -5.30
C LEU A 180 -22.85 3.44 -5.75
N GLU A 181 -23.32 4.23 -6.72
CA GLU A 181 -22.57 5.33 -7.30
C GLU A 181 -22.05 6.38 -6.28
N PRO A 182 -22.85 6.80 -5.26
CA PRO A 182 -22.37 7.71 -4.24
C PRO A 182 -21.20 7.15 -3.42
N VAL A 183 -21.17 5.83 -3.23
CA VAL A 183 -20.09 5.13 -2.52
C VAL A 183 -18.86 5.01 -3.41
N LEU A 184 -19.05 4.62 -4.68
CA LEU A 184 -17.98 4.46 -5.66
C LEU A 184 -17.20 5.77 -5.88
N GLN A 185 -17.93 6.88 -6.00
CA GLN A 185 -17.35 8.21 -6.17
C GLN A 185 -16.92 8.87 -4.85
N GLN A 186 -17.14 8.22 -3.71
CA GLN A 186 -16.88 8.77 -2.38
C GLN A 186 -17.49 10.17 -2.20
N GLN A 187 -18.77 10.35 -2.58
CA GLN A 187 -19.51 11.61 -2.48
C GLN A 187 -19.84 11.95 -1.02
N LYS A 188 -18.81 12.27 -0.25
CA LYS A 188 -18.90 12.66 1.17
C LYS A 188 -19.42 14.09 1.26
N ILE A 189 -20.54 14.27 1.93
CA ILE A 189 -21.11 15.58 2.26
C ILE A 189 -20.74 15.86 3.71
N ARG A 190 -20.21 17.05 3.99
CA ARG A 190 -19.90 17.46 5.35
C ARG A 190 -21.20 17.87 6.06
N ASP A 191 -21.52 17.19 7.16
CA ASP A 191 -22.66 17.51 8.01
C ASP A 191 -22.15 17.79 9.43
N GLY A 192 -21.93 19.07 9.73
CA GLY A 192 -21.28 19.52 10.96
C GLY A 192 -19.83 19.05 11.08
N THR A 193 -19.55 18.21 12.07
CA THR A 193 -18.22 17.63 12.36
C THR A 193 -17.98 16.28 11.70
N SER A 194 -19.03 15.60 11.21
CA SER A 194 -18.92 14.29 10.56
C SER A 194 -19.19 14.39 9.05
N PHE A 195 -18.80 13.34 8.32
CA PHE A 195 -19.17 13.18 6.92
C PHE A 195 -20.38 12.25 6.81
N VAL A 196 -21.22 12.49 5.82
CA VAL A 196 -22.36 11.64 5.47
C VAL A 196 -22.32 11.30 3.98
N ILE A 197 -22.78 10.10 3.62
CA ILE A 197 -23.01 9.69 2.23
C ILE A 197 -24.48 9.41 2.04
N LYS A 198 -25.06 9.92 0.96
CA LYS A 198 -26.45 9.64 0.58
C LYS A 198 -26.51 8.34 -0.23
N LEU A 199 -27.20 7.33 0.29
CA LEU A 199 -27.42 6.04 -0.36
C LEU A 199 -28.93 5.86 -0.62
N GLY A 200 -29.35 6.04 -1.87
CA GLY A 200 -30.77 6.14 -2.22
C GLY A 200 -31.42 7.34 -1.52
N ASP A 201 -32.45 7.08 -0.72
CA ASP A 201 -33.16 8.12 0.05
C ASP A 201 -32.58 8.34 1.46
N LYS A 202 -31.62 7.53 1.89
CA LYS A 202 -31.05 7.60 3.25
C LYS A 202 -29.73 8.35 3.27
N SER A 203 -29.52 9.13 4.34
CA SER A 203 -28.20 9.69 4.67
C SER A 203 -27.53 8.83 5.73
N VAL A 204 -26.32 8.35 5.45
CA VAL A 204 -25.56 7.42 6.28
C VAL A 204 -24.31 8.13 6.80
N ALA A 205 -24.04 8.07 8.10
CA ALA A 205 -22.81 8.60 8.69
C ALA A 205 -21.59 7.82 8.15
N TYR A 206 -20.58 8.55 7.68
CA TYR A 206 -19.40 7.98 7.06
C TYR A 206 -18.26 7.83 8.07
N ASP A 207 -17.75 6.61 8.20
CA ASP A 207 -16.55 6.29 8.98
C ASP A 207 -15.30 6.20 8.06
N ASP A 208 -14.20 6.82 8.46
CA ASP A 208 -12.95 6.86 7.67
C ASP A 208 -12.21 5.53 7.58
N LYS A 209 -12.50 4.58 8.47
CA LYS A 209 -11.98 3.21 8.43
C LYS A 209 -12.68 2.35 7.38
N PHE A 210 -13.81 2.80 6.83
CA PHE A 210 -14.53 2.10 5.78
C PHE A 210 -13.62 1.86 4.55
N ARG A 211 -13.72 0.65 3.99
CA ARG A 211 -13.06 0.26 2.75
C ARG A 211 -14.03 -0.53 1.88
N PHE A 212 -14.09 -0.20 0.60
CA PHE A 212 -14.89 -0.90 -0.39
C PHE A 212 -13.98 -1.54 -1.44
N LEU A 213 -14.13 -2.85 -1.63
CA LEU A 213 -13.28 -3.67 -2.48
C LEU A 213 -14.18 -4.47 -3.41
N ILE A 214 -13.82 -4.57 -4.69
CA ILE A 214 -14.69 -5.16 -5.70
C ILE A 214 -13.91 -6.22 -6.48
N THR A 215 -14.53 -7.37 -6.74
CA THR A 215 -13.91 -8.46 -7.53
C THR A 215 -14.84 -8.91 -8.64
N THR A 216 -14.26 -9.22 -9.81
CA THR A 216 -14.95 -9.90 -10.92
C THR A 216 -14.21 -11.17 -11.30
N THR A 217 -14.95 -12.19 -11.72
CA THR A 217 -14.40 -13.44 -12.28
C THR A 217 -14.36 -13.42 -13.80
N LEU A 218 -14.80 -12.34 -14.44
CA LEU A 218 -14.69 -12.17 -15.89
C LEU A 218 -13.21 -12.01 -16.27
N SER A 219 -12.70 -12.82 -17.18
CA SER A 219 -11.29 -12.77 -17.57
C SER A 219 -10.93 -11.52 -18.40
N ASN A 220 -11.88 -11.02 -19.19
CA ASN A 220 -11.68 -9.84 -20.04
C ASN A 220 -12.97 -9.01 -20.10
N PRO A 221 -13.35 -8.34 -19.00
CA PRO A 221 -14.56 -7.52 -18.95
C PRO A 221 -14.40 -6.23 -19.74
N HIS A 222 -15.44 -5.81 -20.46
CA HIS A 222 -15.45 -4.52 -21.16
C HIS A 222 -16.17 -3.46 -20.32
N TYR A 223 -15.43 -2.82 -19.42
CA TYR A 223 -15.97 -1.72 -18.61
C TYR A 223 -16.08 -0.42 -19.42
N SER A 224 -17.20 0.28 -19.27
CA SER A 224 -17.38 1.60 -19.89
C SER A 224 -16.39 2.61 -19.30
N PRO A 225 -16.03 3.68 -20.05
CA PRO A 225 -15.18 4.76 -19.54
C PRO A 225 -15.72 5.37 -18.24
N GLU A 226 -17.05 5.40 -18.10
CA GLU A 226 -17.73 5.86 -16.89
C GLU A 226 -17.36 5.02 -15.66
N VAL A 227 -17.27 3.69 -15.78
CA VAL A 227 -16.82 2.82 -14.69
C VAL A 227 -15.33 3.05 -14.41
N SER A 228 -14.49 3.10 -15.45
CA SER A 228 -13.03 3.27 -15.34
C SER A 228 -12.60 4.58 -14.67
N VAL A 229 -13.43 5.61 -14.69
CA VAL A 229 -13.18 6.86 -13.95
C VAL A 229 -13.49 6.70 -12.45
N LYS A 230 -14.53 5.93 -12.11
CA LYS A 230 -15.04 5.76 -10.74
C LYS A 230 -14.18 4.82 -9.89
N VAL A 231 -13.63 3.76 -10.49
CA VAL A 231 -12.85 2.73 -9.77
C VAL A 231 -11.41 2.64 -10.25
N THR A 232 -10.54 2.05 -9.44
CA THR A 232 -9.18 1.66 -9.86
C THR A 232 -9.23 0.22 -10.37
N LEU A 233 -9.20 0.05 -11.68
CA LEU A 233 -9.17 -1.28 -12.30
C LEU A 233 -7.80 -1.93 -12.05
N LEU A 234 -7.80 -3.17 -11.58
CA LEU A 234 -6.61 -3.97 -11.32
C LEU A 234 -6.71 -5.33 -11.98
N ASN A 235 -5.69 -5.70 -12.73
CA ASN A 235 -5.61 -6.99 -13.39
C ASN A 235 -4.85 -8.00 -12.53
N PHE A 236 -5.57 -9.03 -12.06
CA PHE A 236 -5.03 -10.17 -11.32
C PHE A 236 -5.02 -11.45 -12.16
N ALA A 237 -5.23 -11.35 -13.48
CA ALA A 237 -5.09 -12.50 -14.35
C ALA A 237 -3.64 -13.01 -14.31
N ILE A 238 -3.50 -14.30 -14.04
CA ILE A 238 -2.19 -14.97 -14.00
C ILE A 238 -1.56 -14.94 -15.40
N THR A 239 -0.37 -14.36 -15.51
CA THR A 239 0.48 -14.48 -16.70
C THR A 239 1.35 -15.74 -16.61
N PRO A 240 1.83 -16.33 -17.73
CA PRO A 240 2.74 -17.47 -17.69
C PRO A 240 4.01 -17.21 -16.87
N GLU A 241 4.57 -16.00 -16.99
CA GLU A 241 5.72 -15.54 -16.20
C GLU A 241 5.38 -15.45 -14.71
N GLY A 242 4.24 -14.84 -14.36
CA GLY A 242 3.78 -14.77 -12.97
C GLY A 242 3.53 -16.16 -12.37
N LEU A 243 3.02 -17.10 -13.16
CA LEU A 243 2.86 -18.50 -12.72
C LEU A 243 4.22 -19.18 -12.49
N GLN A 244 5.20 -18.92 -13.36
CA GLN A 244 6.55 -19.45 -13.18
C GLN A 244 7.19 -18.92 -11.90
N ASP A 245 7.08 -17.62 -11.62
CA ASP A 245 7.59 -17.02 -10.39
C ASP A 245 6.86 -17.56 -9.15
N GLN A 246 5.55 -17.76 -9.23
CA GLN A 246 4.77 -18.40 -8.17
C GLN A 246 5.22 -19.83 -7.90
N MET A 247 5.41 -20.63 -8.96
CA MET A 247 5.90 -22.00 -8.85
C MET A 247 7.32 -22.04 -8.30
N LEU A 248 8.20 -21.14 -8.75
CA LEU A 248 9.57 -21.03 -8.25
C LEU A 248 9.57 -20.71 -6.76
N GLY A 249 8.74 -19.77 -6.31
CA GLY A 249 8.58 -19.45 -4.89
C GLY A 249 8.16 -20.67 -4.06
N ILE A 250 7.18 -21.44 -4.54
CA ILE A 250 6.72 -22.67 -3.88
C ILE A 250 7.80 -23.75 -3.85
N VAL A 251 8.55 -23.92 -4.94
CA VAL A 251 9.64 -24.90 -5.04
C VAL A 251 10.76 -24.53 -4.08
N VAL A 252 11.20 -23.27 -4.05
CA VAL A 252 12.22 -22.79 -3.12
C VAL A 252 11.79 -23.01 -1.67
N GLN A 253 10.53 -22.71 -1.35
CA GLN A 253 9.99 -22.93 0.00
C GLN A 253 10.01 -24.41 0.42
N LYS A 254 9.81 -25.34 -0.53
CA LYS A 254 9.83 -26.79 -0.24
C LYS A 254 11.23 -27.39 -0.23
N GLU A 255 12.07 -27.01 -1.18
CA GLU A 255 13.42 -27.55 -1.37
C GLU A 255 14.42 -26.96 -0.37
N GLN A 256 14.25 -25.68 0.01
CA GLN A 256 15.15 -24.97 0.91
C GLN A 256 14.38 -24.18 1.99
N PRO A 257 13.64 -24.87 2.88
CA PRO A 257 12.86 -24.20 3.92
C PRO A 257 13.73 -23.35 4.86
N GLU A 258 14.94 -23.82 5.20
CA GLU A 258 15.87 -23.08 6.07
C GLU A 258 16.29 -21.71 5.51
N MET A 259 16.41 -21.60 4.18
CA MET A 259 16.77 -20.33 3.53
C MET A 259 15.62 -19.32 3.62
N GLU A 260 14.38 -19.80 3.46
CA GLU A 260 13.20 -18.96 3.56
C GLU A 260 12.95 -18.50 5.01
N ASP A 261 13.14 -19.40 5.99
CA ASP A 261 13.04 -19.05 7.41
C ASP A 261 14.08 -17.99 7.80
N LYS A 262 15.34 -18.14 7.34
CA LYS A 262 16.39 -17.13 7.55
C LYS A 262 16.04 -15.79 6.90
N LYS A 263 15.50 -15.81 5.68
CA LYS A 263 15.07 -14.58 4.99
C LYS A 263 13.96 -13.87 5.79
N GLN A 264 12.97 -14.62 6.26
CA GLN A 264 11.89 -14.06 7.09
C GLN A 264 12.40 -13.49 8.40
N GLU A 265 13.31 -14.19 9.07
CA GLU A 265 13.94 -13.74 10.30
C GLU A 265 14.75 -12.45 10.08
N LEU A 266 15.56 -12.40 9.02
CA LEU A 266 16.36 -11.22 8.67
C LEU A 266 15.49 -10.00 8.38
N VAL A 267 14.40 -10.15 7.63
CA VAL A 267 13.48 -9.03 7.33
C VAL A 267 12.81 -8.53 8.60
N LYS A 268 12.33 -9.43 9.47
CA LYS A 268 11.70 -9.07 10.74
C LYS A 268 12.68 -8.38 11.69
N ASN A 269 13.90 -8.91 11.79
CA ASN A 269 14.96 -8.33 12.61
C ASN A 269 15.40 -6.96 12.07
N ASN A 270 15.55 -6.81 10.75
CA ASN A 270 15.88 -5.53 10.13
C ASN A 270 14.80 -4.47 10.39
N ALA A 271 13.52 -4.84 10.26
CA ALA A 271 12.41 -3.95 10.59
C ALA A 271 12.36 -3.55 12.08
N ALA A 272 12.57 -4.52 12.98
CA ALA A 272 12.62 -4.25 14.41
C ALA A 272 13.81 -3.34 14.78
N MET A 273 14.97 -3.59 14.17
CA MET A 273 16.18 -2.80 14.40
C MET A 273 16.07 -1.38 13.84
N ASN A 274 15.50 -1.21 12.63
CA ASN A 274 15.23 0.11 12.07
C ASN A 274 14.23 0.92 12.92
N LYS A 275 13.20 0.25 13.45
CA LYS A 275 12.27 0.88 14.38
C LYS A 275 12.96 1.31 15.66
N GLN A 276 13.77 0.43 16.27
CA GLN A 276 14.53 0.75 17.47
C GLN A 276 15.52 1.89 17.25
N LEU A 277 16.22 1.90 16.11
CA LEU A 277 17.12 3.00 15.74
C LEU A 277 16.38 4.33 15.69
N LYS A 278 15.22 4.36 15.02
CA LYS A 278 14.40 5.56 14.93
C LYS A 278 13.85 6.01 16.30
N ASP A 279 13.37 5.08 17.11
CA ASP A 279 12.86 5.38 18.46
C ASP A 279 13.98 5.96 19.35
N ILE A 280 15.19 5.41 19.27
CA ILE A 280 16.37 5.92 19.99
C ILE A 280 16.80 7.29 19.46
N GLU A 281 16.80 7.50 18.14
CA GLU A 281 17.09 8.81 17.53
C GLU A 281 16.11 9.88 17.99
N ASP A 282 14.81 9.58 17.96
CA ASP A 282 13.75 10.48 18.41
C ASP A 282 13.90 10.81 19.91
N ASP A 283 14.28 9.81 20.73
CA ASP A 283 14.57 10.01 22.15
C ASP A 283 15.82 10.87 22.39
N ILE A 284 16.91 10.67 21.64
CA ILE A 284 18.12 11.49 21.73
C ILE A 284 17.79 12.94 21.32
N LEU A 285 17.07 13.13 20.20
CA LEU A 285 16.64 14.45 19.75
C LEU A 285 15.76 15.15 20.79
N ARG A 286 14.84 14.41 21.42
CA ARG A 286 14.03 14.93 22.51
C ARG A 286 14.87 15.36 23.71
N LEU A 287 15.83 14.54 24.14
CA LEU A 287 16.73 14.86 25.26
C LEU A 287 17.63 16.07 24.95
N LEU A 288 18.12 16.20 23.71
CA LEU A 288 18.91 17.35 23.26
C LEU A 288 18.08 18.63 23.13
N SER A 289 16.78 18.52 22.86
CA SER A 289 15.86 19.66 22.75
C SER A 289 15.39 20.22 24.10
N ALA A 290 15.63 19.51 25.20
CA ALA A 290 15.29 19.97 26.54
C ALA A 290 16.43 20.88 27.07
N ASP A 291 16.13 22.15 27.36
CA ASP A 291 17.05 23.20 27.86
C ASP A 291 17.69 22.93 29.25
N GLY A 292 17.73 21.67 29.73
CA GLY A 292 18.31 21.26 31.01
C GLY A 292 19.71 20.66 30.88
N ASP A 293 20.50 20.74 31.95
CA ASP A 293 21.89 20.25 32.00
C ASP A 293 22.03 18.81 31.49
N ILE A 294 22.56 18.66 30.27
CA ILE A 294 22.75 17.40 29.52
C ILE A 294 23.59 16.38 30.32
N LEU A 295 24.34 16.86 31.32
CA LEU A 295 25.18 16.04 32.19
C LEU A 295 24.43 15.40 33.37
N GLU A 296 23.19 15.83 33.67
CA GLU A 296 22.36 15.29 34.76
C GLU A 296 21.19 14.42 34.26
N SER A 297 20.81 14.50 32.99
CA SER A 297 19.84 13.59 32.37
C SER A 297 20.46 12.20 32.18
N LYS A 298 19.96 11.23 32.96
CA LYS A 298 20.33 9.81 32.87
C LYS A 298 19.65 9.10 31.72
#